data_AF-A0A1U7J9S7-F1
#
_entry.id   AF-A0A1U7J9S7-F1
#
_cell.length_a   1.000
_cell.length_b   1.000
_cell.length_c   1.000
_cell.angle_alpha   90.00
_cell.angle_beta   90.00
_cell.angle_gamma   90.00
#
_symmetry.space_group_name_H-M   'P 1'
#
loop_
_entity.id
_entity.type
_entity.pdbx_description
1 polymer ?
#
loop_
_entity_poly.entity_id
_entity_poly.type
_entity_poly.pdbx_seq_one_letter_code
_entity_poly.pdbx_strand_id
1 'polypeptide(L)' 'MVDESPKKWSFKQILHRVWHSLIELFAPSSELRIFTGRDRHGNTYYGVYDVSTQDFHRFESEDEVRIWLEQRYYR' A
#
# COMPACT_ATOMS: atom_id res chain seq x y z
N MET A 1 30.83 -13.50 -17.61
CA MET A 1 30.46 -13.62 -16.20
C MET A 1 28.98 -13.93 -16.18
N VAL A 2 28.64 -15.20 -15.95
CA VAL A 2 27.27 -15.71 -15.97
C VAL A 2 26.65 -15.39 -14.60
N ASP A 3 25.72 -14.44 -14.55
CA ASP A 3 24.89 -14.24 -13.36
C ASP A 3 23.76 -15.27 -13.39
N GLU A 4 24.02 -16.44 -12.82
CA GLU A 4 22.99 -17.39 -12.41
C GLU A 4 22.45 -16.95 -11.04
N SER A 5 21.52 -16.00 -11.04
CA SER A 5 20.69 -15.69 -9.86
C SER A 5 19.36 -16.45 -9.91
N PRO A 6 18.87 -16.98 -8.78
CA PRO A 6 17.86 -18.03 -8.72
C PRO A 6 16.52 -17.58 -9.30
N LYS A 7 15.77 -18.56 -9.81
CA LYS A 7 14.37 -18.44 -10.26
C LYS A 7 13.48 -17.89 -9.13
N LYS A 8 13.35 -16.56 -9.01
CA LYS A 8 12.51 -15.86 -8.01
C LYS A 8 11.04 -15.79 -8.45
N TRP A 9 10.22 -16.72 -7.98
CA TRP A 9 8.74 -16.60 -7.93
C TRP A 9 8.32 -16.40 -6.46
N SER A 10 7.44 -15.49 -6.00
CA SER A 10 6.97 -14.17 -6.45
C SER A 10 6.46 -13.40 -5.20
N PHE A 11 7.30 -12.57 -4.54
CA PHE A 11 6.89 -11.64 -3.46
C PHE A 11 5.64 -10.79 -3.85
N LYS A 12 5.47 -10.65 -5.16
CA LYS A 12 4.46 -9.90 -5.87
C LYS A 12 3.07 -10.54 -5.91
N GLN A 13 2.88 -11.79 -5.50
CA GLN A 13 1.55 -12.40 -5.32
C GLN A 13 1.07 -12.33 -3.87
N ILE A 14 2.02 -12.21 -2.93
CA ILE A 14 1.80 -12.18 -1.48
C ILE A 14 1.31 -10.79 -1.06
N LEU A 15 1.96 -9.72 -1.51
CA LEU A 15 1.47 -8.33 -1.40
C LEU A 15 0.10 -8.11 -2.05
N HIS A 16 -0.24 -8.94 -3.04
CA HIS A 16 -1.35 -8.72 -3.96
C HIS A 16 -2.69 -9.22 -3.40
N ARG A 17 -2.64 -10.15 -2.46
CA ARG A 17 -3.79 -10.51 -1.62
C ARG A 17 -3.98 -9.51 -0.49
N VAL A 18 -2.87 -8.93 -0.04
CA VAL A 18 -2.81 -8.18 1.20
C VAL A 18 -3.48 -6.81 1.06
N TRP A 19 -3.40 -6.20 -0.11
CA TRP A 19 -3.97 -4.87 -0.33
C TRP A 19 -5.44 -4.86 -0.78
N HIS A 20 -5.84 -5.86 -1.56
CA HIS A 20 -7.16 -5.89 -2.21
C HIS A 20 -8.33 -5.98 -1.22
N SER A 21 -8.10 -6.58 -0.05
CA SER A 21 -9.10 -6.66 1.02
C SER A 21 -9.01 -5.52 2.02
N LEU A 22 -7.90 -4.77 2.08
CA LEU A 22 -7.75 -3.63 3.00
C LEU A 22 -8.59 -2.43 2.57
N ILE A 23 -9.02 -2.40 1.30
CA ILE A 23 -9.57 -1.22 0.64
C ILE A 23 -11.07 -1.32 0.40
N GLU A 24 -11.61 -2.52 0.17
CA GLU A 24 -13.07 -2.71 0.28
C GLU A 24 -13.56 -2.36 1.71
N LEU A 25 -12.67 -2.49 2.69
CA LEU A 25 -12.86 -2.38 4.15
C LEU A 25 -13.01 -0.95 4.70
N PHE A 26 -12.67 0.09 3.93
CA PHE A 26 -12.86 1.50 4.32
C PHE A 26 -14.22 2.07 3.89
N ALA A 27 -15.14 1.19 3.48
CA ALA A 27 -16.56 1.50 3.33
C ALA A 27 -17.23 1.73 4.70
N PRO A 28 -18.24 2.62 4.83
CA PRO A 28 -19.31 2.84 3.84
C PRO A 28 -19.44 4.27 3.26
N SER A 29 -18.56 5.22 3.60
CA SER A 29 -18.67 6.62 3.14
C SER A 29 -17.38 7.23 2.56
N SER A 30 -16.52 6.40 1.96
CA SER A 30 -15.56 6.72 0.87
C SER A 30 -14.79 8.07 0.88
N GLU A 31 -14.27 8.49 2.03
CA GLU A 31 -13.37 9.67 2.11
C GLU A 31 -11.89 9.33 1.95
N LEU A 32 -11.46 8.07 2.13
CA LEU A 32 -10.07 7.67 1.97
C LEU A 32 -9.90 6.73 0.78
N ARG A 33 -8.94 7.05 -0.09
CA ARG A 33 -8.59 6.27 -1.28
C ARG A 33 -7.17 5.77 -1.14
N ILE A 34 -7.02 4.46 -1.11
CA ILE A 34 -5.77 3.82 -0.79
C ILE A 34 -5.34 3.01 -2.02
N PHE A 35 -4.07 3.05 -2.43
CA PHE A 35 -3.56 2.35 -3.62
C PHE A 35 -2.10 1.90 -3.48
N THR A 36 -1.68 0.89 -4.23
CA THR A 36 -0.30 0.39 -4.28
C THR A 36 0.35 0.72 -5.61
N GLY A 37 1.64 1.04 -5.57
CA GLY A 37 2.45 1.28 -6.76
C GLY A 37 3.83 0.63 -6.66
N ARG A 38 4.58 0.65 -7.77
CA ARG A 38 6.01 0.31 -7.75
C ARG A 38 6.84 1.50 -8.17
N ASP A 39 7.96 1.71 -7.49
CA ASP A 39 8.90 2.75 -7.83
C ASP A 39 9.82 2.35 -9.01
N ARG A 40 10.66 3.29 -9.45
CA ARG A 40 11.64 3.09 -10.53
C ARG A 40 12.72 2.03 -10.22
N HIS A 41 12.87 1.65 -8.95
CA HIS A 41 13.81 0.64 -8.48
C HIS A 41 13.17 -0.75 -8.35
N GLY A 42 11.85 -0.86 -8.55
CA GLY A 42 11.08 -2.08 -8.44
C GLY A 42 10.55 -2.37 -7.04
N ASN A 43 10.69 -1.43 -6.10
CA ASN A 43 10.14 -1.53 -4.75
C ASN A 43 8.65 -1.19 -4.77
N THR A 44 7.85 -1.91 -3.99
CA THR A 44 6.44 -1.55 -3.80
C THR A 44 6.33 -0.40 -2.81
N TYR A 45 5.45 0.55 -3.08
CA TYR A 45 5.05 1.59 -2.16
C TYR A 45 3.52 1.63 -2.06
N TYR A 46 3.04 2.25 -0.99
CA TYR A 46 1.63 2.41 -0.68
C TYR A 46 1.29 3.89 -0.62
N GLY A 47 0.17 4.26 -1.23
CA GLY A 47 -0.34 5.63 -1.28
C GLY A 47 -1.71 5.70 -0.62
N VAL A 48 -1.92 6.73 0.20
CA VAL A 48 -3.22 7.03 0.80
C VAL A 48 -3.59 8.46 0.47
N TYR A 49 -4.76 8.64 -0.13
CA TYR A 49 -5.33 9.93 -0.47
C TYR A 49 -6.56 10.19 0.37
N ASP A 50 -6.59 11.34 1.01
CA ASP A 50 -7.69 11.79 1.85
C ASP A 50 -8.53 12.82 1.11
N VAL A 51 -9.79 12.49 0.83
CA VAL A 51 -10.75 13.38 0.15
C VAL A 51 -11.19 14.51 1.07
N SER A 52 -11.24 14.28 2.38
CA SER A 52 -11.69 15.28 3.35
C SER A 52 -10.67 16.42 3.52
N THR A 53 -9.38 16.10 3.46
CA THR A 53 -8.29 17.08 3.60
C THR A 53 -7.57 17.42 2.30
N GLN A 54 -7.86 16.68 1.22
CA GLN A 54 -7.15 16.75 -0.06
C GLN A 54 -5.64 16.41 0.05
N ASP A 55 -5.24 15.67 1.08
CA ASP A 55 -3.85 15.31 1.31
C ASP A 55 -3.48 13.93 0.76
N PHE A 56 -2.19 13.79 0.46
CA PHE A 56 -1.61 12.53 0.02
C PHE A 56 -0.47 12.10 0.93
N HIS A 57 -0.50 10.84 1.33
CA HIS A 57 0.53 10.19 2.11
C HIS A 57 1.13 9.01 1.35
N ARG A 58 2.45 8.91 1.38
CA ARG A 58 3.22 7.81 0.80
C ARG A 58 3.92 7.04 1.90
N PHE A 59 3.88 5.73 1.76
CA PHE A 59 4.46 4.77 2.69
C PHE A 59 5.27 3.73 1.91
N GLU A 60 6.31 3.21 2.54
CA GLU A 60 7.18 2.19 1.96
C GLU A 60 6.74 0.78 2.40
N SER A 61 5.84 0.70 3.38
CA SER A 61 5.27 -0.56 3.88
C SER A 61 3.80 -0.43 4.25
N GLU A 62 3.12 -1.58 4.36
CA GLU A 62 1.73 -1.67 4.80
C GLU A 62 1.56 -1.28 6.27
N ASP A 63 2.58 -1.53 7.09
CA ASP A 63 2.54 -1.25 8.52
C ASP A 63 2.50 0.25 8.78
N GLU A 64 3.24 1.03 8.00
CA GLU A 64 3.17 2.48 8.05
C GLU A 64 1.78 3.01 7.63
N VAL A 65 1.17 2.43 6.59
CA VAL A 65 -0.20 2.74 6.18
C VAL A 65 -1.18 2.48 7.33
N ARG A 66 -1.06 1.35 8.02
CA ARG A 66 -1.95 0.95 9.12
C ARG A 66 -1.83 1.89 10.32
N ILE A 67 -0.61 2.21 10.76
CA ILE A 67 -0.36 3.12 11.88
C ILE A 67 -0.98 4.49 11.61
N TRP A 68 -0.84 4.98 10.38
CA TRP A 68 -1.45 6.25 9.98
C TRP A 68 -2.98 6.22 10.04
N LEU A 69 -3.60 5.13 9.54
CA LEU A 69 -5.05 4.96 9.59
C LEU A 69 -5.58 4.91 11.03
N GLU A 70 -4.90 4.18 11.92
CA GLU A 70 -5.28 4.10 13.35
C GLU A 70 -5.20 5.47 14.03
N GLN A 71 -4.14 6.24 13.80
CA GLN A 71 -4.01 7.59 14.34
C GLN A 71 -5.12 8.53 13.85
N ARG A 72 -5.62 8.32 12.64
CA ARG A 72 -6.68 9.13 12.05
C ARG A 72 -8.07 8.78 12.58
N TYR A 73 -8.38 7.51 12.83
CA TYR A 73 -9.70 7.07 13.32
C TYR A 73 -9.86 7.13 14.84
N TYR A 74 -8.76 7.06 15.60
CA TYR A 74 -8.78 7.14 17.06
C TYR A 74 -8.58 8.56 17.61
N ARG A 75 -8.66 9.58 16.75
CA ARG A 75 -8.76 10.99 17.15
C ARG A 75 -10.20 11.42 17.28
#